data_AF-A0A925MZF9-F1
#
_entry.id   AF-A0A925MZF9-F1
#
_cell.length_a   1.000
_cell.length_b   1.000
_cell.length_c   1.000
_cell.angle_alpha   90.00
_cell.angle_beta   90.00
_cell.angle_gamma   90.00
#
_symmetry.space_group_name_H-M   'P 1'
#
loop_
_entity.id
_entity.type
_entity.pdbx_description
1 polymer ?
#
loop_
_entity_poly.entity_id
_entity_poly.type
_entity_poly.pdbx_seq_one_letter_code
_entity_poly.pdbx_strand_id
1 'polypeptide(L)'
;MPFPVETDYRRWREPVFRHDRAGFFALDRLRSGLHLIDYGAVELGMLVRNRRAPATFYGFHAAQSPVTRRPVPYFQGRRIAPRRLNQVLFSDPSLYLHEDVRTGWFLGNRHCELLSELPPILDKLDALLGSERRLLWGNSAGGTAALRYARDGDVSVVMNPQVILERFTWGRIKPWARHGWGRADNDAARALVRDIGDLTRDPPKGRIVYCQNVHDAHVEDHLAPLAQALGVSTAPGDDGRFRLILGDWGKGHFPPPSETQAEFVAEEAARIGGGGGGWLRRWFG
;
A
#
# COMPACT_ATOMS: atom_id res chain seq x y z
N MET A 1 24.09 6.21 13.13
CA MET A 1 23.43 6.73 14.35
C MET A 1 22.19 5.89 14.60
N PRO A 2 21.76 5.67 15.86
CA PRO A 2 20.48 5.03 16.11
C PRO A 2 19.33 5.86 15.54
N PHE A 3 18.27 5.22 15.07
CA PHE A 3 17.06 5.90 14.63
C PHE A 3 16.37 6.58 15.83
N PRO A 4 15.68 7.72 15.64
CA PRO A 4 14.98 8.43 16.71
C PRO A 4 13.68 7.73 17.15
N VAL A 5 13.41 6.52 16.67
CA VAL A 5 12.23 5.72 17.01
C VAL A 5 12.66 4.29 17.35
N GLU A 6 11.81 3.58 18.10
CA GLU A 6 12.06 2.18 18.42
C GLU A 6 12.07 1.30 17.16
N THR A 7 13.11 0.49 17.02
CA THR A 7 13.20 -0.56 15.99
C THR A 7 13.26 -1.94 16.62
N ASP A 8 12.52 -2.89 16.06
CA ASP A 8 12.60 -4.29 16.46
C ASP A 8 12.46 -5.20 15.23
N TYR A 9 13.62 -5.63 14.72
CA TYR A 9 13.72 -6.56 13.61
C TYR A 9 13.45 -8.01 14.03
N ARG A 10 13.74 -8.37 15.29
CA ARG A 10 13.69 -9.74 15.80
C ARG A 10 12.25 -10.24 15.95
N ARG A 11 11.29 -9.34 16.20
CA ARG A 11 9.86 -9.69 16.29
C ARG A 11 9.32 -10.45 15.09
N TRP A 12 9.93 -10.26 13.92
CA TRP A 12 9.48 -10.89 12.68
C TRP A 12 9.87 -12.37 12.61
N ARG A 13 10.83 -12.81 13.43
CA ARG A 13 11.33 -14.18 13.49
C ARG A 13 11.79 -14.71 12.12
N GLU A 14 12.37 -13.81 11.33
CA GLU A 14 12.89 -14.08 10.00
C GLU A 14 14.39 -13.80 9.92
N PRO A 15 15.11 -14.47 8.99
CA PRO A 15 16.43 -14.02 8.58
C PRO A 15 16.37 -12.55 8.12
N VAL A 16 17.35 -11.75 8.54
CA VAL A 16 17.46 -10.33 8.18
C VAL A 16 18.57 -10.16 7.15
N PHE A 17 18.24 -9.51 6.04
CA PHE A 17 19.16 -9.18 4.95
C PHE A 17 19.23 -7.66 4.80
N ARG A 18 20.44 -7.11 4.90
CA ARG A 18 20.68 -5.67 4.78
C ARG A 18 21.37 -5.37 3.47
N HIS A 19 20.92 -4.32 2.81
CA HIS A 19 21.39 -3.88 1.50
C HIS A 19 21.57 -2.38 1.54
N ASP A 20 22.60 -1.86 0.89
CA ASP A 20 22.50 -0.52 0.33
C ASP A 20 21.67 -0.58 -0.97
N ARG A 21 21.41 0.57 -1.57
CA ARG A 21 20.62 0.63 -2.82
C ARG A 21 21.26 -0.18 -3.94
N ALA A 22 22.57 0.00 -4.18
CA ALA A 22 23.28 -0.68 -5.26
C ALA A 22 23.29 -2.20 -5.07
N GLY A 23 23.57 -2.66 -3.85
CA GLY A 23 23.57 -4.06 -3.47
C GLY A 23 22.21 -4.73 -3.65
N PHE A 24 21.11 -4.03 -3.33
CA PHE A 24 19.76 -4.56 -3.59
C PHE A 24 19.52 -4.79 -5.10
N PHE A 25 19.87 -3.81 -5.94
CA PHE A 25 19.71 -3.93 -7.38
C PHE A 25 20.67 -4.95 -8.02
N ALA A 26 21.80 -5.23 -7.39
CA ALA A 26 22.76 -6.26 -7.81
C ALA A 26 22.35 -7.69 -7.43
N LEU A 27 21.30 -7.89 -6.62
CA LEU A 27 20.84 -9.23 -6.25
C LEU A 27 20.48 -10.06 -7.47
N ASP A 28 20.90 -11.32 -7.48
CA ASP A 28 20.54 -12.35 -8.46
C ASP A 28 19.36 -13.22 -7.98
N ARG A 29 19.17 -13.30 -6.66
CA ARG A 29 18.12 -14.09 -6.02
C ARG A 29 17.52 -13.37 -4.81
N LEU A 30 16.22 -13.56 -4.59
CA LEU A 30 15.51 -13.08 -3.40
C LEU A 30 15.09 -14.25 -2.51
N ARG A 31 15.66 -14.28 -1.29
CA ARG A 31 15.30 -15.25 -0.25
C ARG A 31 14.08 -14.77 0.52
N SER A 32 13.31 -15.70 1.10
CA SER A 32 12.29 -15.33 2.09
C SER A 32 12.98 -14.79 3.35
N GLY A 33 12.47 -13.68 3.88
CA GLY A 33 13.01 -13.04 5.08
C GLY A 33 12.66 -11.56 5.17
N LEU A 34 13.29 -10.85 6.11
CA LEU A 34 13.21 -9.40 6.25
C LEU A 34 14.36 -8.75 5.47
N HIS A 35 14.04 -8.00 4.42
CA HIS A 35 14.99 -7.21 3.65
C HIS A 35 14.91 -5.74 4.06
N LEU A 36 16.05 -5.09 4.24
CA LEU A 36 16.17 -3.68 4.58
C LEU A 36 17.09 -3.02 3.55
N ILE A 37 16.57 -2.03 2.81
CA ILE A 37 17.40 -1.15 1.98
C ILE A 37 17.71 0.11 2.80
N ASP A 38 18.99 0.36 3.03
CA ASP A 38 19.47 1.49 3.83
C ASP A 38 19.55 2.77 2.98
N TYR A 39 18.91 3.84 3.47
CA TYR A 39 18.99 5.20 2.94
C TYR A 39 19.61 6.17 3.98
N GLY A 40 20.39 5.64 4.92
CA GLY A 40 21.08 6.36 5.98
C GLY A 40 20.15 6.72 7.14
N ALA A 41 19.26 7.70 6.93
CA ALA A 41 18.36 8.18 7.98
C ALA A 41 17.07 7.35 8.13
N VAL A 42 16.77 6.52 7.14
CA VAL A 42 15.60 5.64 7.09
C VAL A 42 15.97 4.33 6.40
N GLU A 43 15.16 3.29 6.59
CA GLU A 43 15.28 2.04 5.83
C GLU A 43 13.95 1.74 5.13
N LEU A 44 14.00 1.26 3.89
CA LEU A 44 12.84 0.64 3.28
C LEU A 44 12.80 -0.84 3.66
N GLY A 45 11.91 -1.17 4.59
CA GLY A 45 11.71 -2.54 5.05
C GLY A 45 10.74 -3.32 4.16
N MET A 46 11.10 -4.57 3.86
CA MET A 46 10.31 -5.51 3.06
C MET A 46 10.28 -6.88 3.74
N LEU A 47 9.09 -7.36 4.11
CA LEU A 47 8.91 -8.73 4.59
C LEU A 47 8.51 -9.64 3.42
N VAL A 48 9.43 -10.50 3.01
CA VAL A 48 9.32 -11.31 1.78
C VAL A 48 9.02 -12.77 2.09
N ARG A 49 8.07 -13.33 1.36
CA ARG A 49 7.82 -14.77 1.21
C ARG A 49 7.80 -15.13 -0.27
N ASN A 50 8.89 -15.72 -0.71
CA ASN A 50 8.96 -16.34 -2.03
C ASN A 50 8.33 -17.73 -1.97
N ARG A 51 7.19 -17.90 -2.64
CA ARG A 51 6.48 -19.18 -2.80
C ARG A 51 6.62 -19.75 -4.21
N ARG A 52 7.44 -19.11 -5.06
CA ARG A 52 7.62 -19.42 -6.48
C ARG A 52 6.29 -19.40 -7.25
N ALA A 53 5.40 -18.50 -6.86
CA ALA A 53 4.14 -18.29 -7.56
C ALA A 53 4.35 -17.34 -8.75
N PRO A 54 3.55 -17.45 -9.83
CA PRO A 54 3.62 -16.55 -10.98
C PRO A 54 3.08 -15.13 -10.70
N ALA A 55 2.52 -14.91 -9.50
CA ALA A 55 1.95 -13.63 -9.11
C ALA A 55 2.34 -13.29 -7.66
N THR A 56 2.49 -11.99 -7.39
CA THR A 56 2.90 -11.47 -6.08
C THR A 56 1.84 -10.58 -5.45
N PHE A 57 1.55 -10.84 -4.18
CA PHE A 57 0.81 -9.94 -3.30
C PHE A 57 1.76 -8.89 -2.72
N TYR A 58 1.48 -7.61 -2.97
CA TYR A 58 2.18 -6.47 -2.41
C TYR A 58 1.29 -5.75 -1.38
N GLY A 59 1.69 -5.79 -0.11
CA GLY A 59 0.91 -5.22 0.99
C GLY A 59 1.52 -3.94 1.55
N PHE A 60 0.68 -2.91 1.71
CA PHE A 60 1.03 -1.61 2.27
C PHE A 60 0.22 -1.35 3.54
N HIS A 61 0.85 -0.83 4.59
CA HIS A 61 0.18 -0.62 5.87
C HIS A 61 -0.56 0.73 5.95
N ALA A 62 -1.63 0.76 6.73
CA ALA A 62 -2.29 2.00 7.14
C ALA A 62 -1.44 2.77 8.18
N ALA A 63 -1.92 3.93 8.63
CA ALA A 63 -1.27 4.66 9.70
C ALA A 63 -1.16 3.84 11.00
N GLN A 64 -0.01 3.84 11.65
CA GLN A 64 0.15 3.25 12.98
C GLN A 64 -0.77 3.94 13.98
N SER A 65 -1.26 3.25 15.00
CA SER A 65 -1.98 3.87 16.13
C SER A 65 -1.03 4.71 16.99
N PRO A 66 -1.46 5.83 17.62
CA PRO A 66 -0.59 6.56 18.53
C PRO A 66 -0.51 5.85 19.89
N VAL A 67 -1.56 5.13 20.29
CA VAL A 67 -1.67 4.41 21.56
C VAL A 67 -1.00 3.05 21.49
N THR A 68 -1.12 2.38 20.33
CA THR A 68 -0.60 1.03 20.12
C THR A 68 0.48 1.01 19.04
N ARG A 69 1.29 2.08 19.00
CA ARG A 69 2.44 2.19 18.09
C ARG A 69 3.35 0.98 18.28
N ARG A 70 3.83 0.45 17.17
CA ARG A 70 4.74 -0.69 17.12
C ARG A 70 6.11 -0.19 16.66
N PRO A 71 7.20 -0.85 17.09
CA PRO A 71 8.54 -0.60 16.55
C PRO A 71 8.57 -0.68 15.03
N VAL A 72 9.59 -0.11 14.39
CA VAL A 72 9.80 -0.18 12.93
C VAL A 72 10.77 -1.35 12.61
N PRO A 73 10.71 -2.03 11.44
CA PRO A 73 9.77 -1.90 10.32
C PRO A 73 8.39 -2.48 10.63
N TYR A 74 7.33 -1.75 10.29
CA TYR A 74 5.93 -2.08 10.53
C TYR A 74 5.27 -2.64 9.27
N PHE A 75 4.58 -3.79 9.39
CA PHE A 75 3.89 -4.43 8.27
C PHE A 75 2.45 -4.75 8.63
N GLN A 76 1.55 -4.65 7.64
CA GLN A 76 0.18 -5.16 7.69
C GLN A 76 -0.08 -6.05 6.47
N GLY A 77 -1.16 -6.83 6.49
CA GLY A 77 -1.55 -7.68 5.36
C GLY A 77 -1.01 -9.11 5.41
N ARG A 78 -0.23 -9.49 6.44
CA ARG A 78 0.34 -10.85 6.55
C ARG A 78 -0.74 -11.94 6.55
N ARG A 79 -1.86 -11.70 7.24
CA ARG A 79 -3.01 -12.62 7.32
C ARG A 79 -4.01 -12.46 6.17
N ILE A 80 -3.90 -11.37 5.41
CA ILE A 80 -4.79 -11.06 4.29
C ILE A 80 -4.25 -11.67 2.99
N ALA A 81 -2.92 -11.73 2.84
CA ALA A 81 -2.30 -12.24 1.65
C ALA A 81 -2.67 -13.71 1.37
N PRO A 82 -3.07 -14.06 0.14
CA PRO A 82 -3.37 -15.43 -0.24
C PRO A 82 -2.12 -16.31 -0.17
N ARG A 83 -2.30 -17.54 0.32
CA ARG A 83 -1.19 -18.51 0.44
C ARG A 83 -0.61 -18.96 -0.91
N ARG A 84 -1.35 -18.80 -2.01
CA ARG A 84 -0.92 -19.20 -3.37
C ARG A 84 -0.07 -18.17 -4.11
N LEU A 85 0.08 -16.96 -3.58
CA LEU A 85 0.89 -15.89 -4.19
C LEU A 85 2.23 -15.78 -3.48
N ASN A 86 3.26 -15.20 -4.11
CA ASN A 86 4.36 -14.65 -3.33
C ASN A 86 3.81 -13.50 -2.47
N GLN A 87 4.52 -13.12 -1.41
CA GLN A 87 4.12 -12.01 -0.56
C GLN A 87 5.30 -11.09 -0.32
N VAL A 88 5.10 -9.80 -0.53
CA VAL A 88 6.00 -8.75 -0.09
C VAL A 88 5.16 -7.71 0.66
N LEU A 89 5.51 -7.46 1.92
CA LEU A 89 4.88 -6.39 2.71
C LEU A 89 5.89 -5.27 2.90
N PHE A 90 5.47 -4.03 2.70
CA PHE A 90 6.33 -2.86 2.86
C PHE A 90 6.07 -2.12 4.17
N SER A 91 7.15 -1.61 4.77
CA SER A 91 7.13 -0.66 5.86
C SER A 91 7.47 0.73 5.31
N ASP A 92 6.61 1.71 5.54
CA ASP A 92 6.83 3.09 5.13
C ASP A 92 8.09 3.64 5.83
N PRO A 93 9.13 4.06 5.09
CA PRO A 93 10.38 4.53 5.65
C PRO A 93 10.21 5.83 6.44
N SER A 94 9.12 6.56 6.24
CA SER A 94 8.85 7.80 6.98
C SER A 94 8.61 7.55 8.47
N LEU A 95 8.25 6.32 8.86
CA LEU A 95 8.06 5.94 10.26
C LEU A 95 9.33 6.02 11.09
N TYR A 96 10.51 5.97 10.46
CA TYR A 96 11.81 6.09 11.12
C TYR A 96 12.10 7.51 11.62
N LEU A 97 11.41 8.53 11.11
CA LEU A 97 11.84 9.92 11.27
C LEU A 97 11.40 10.57 12.57
N HIS A 98 10.23 10.20 13.09
CA HIS A 98 9.69 10.74 14.34
C HIS A 98 8.52 9.90 14.84
N GLU A 99 8.28 9.90 16.16
CA GLU A 99 7.14 9.23 16.77
C GLU A 99 5.78 9.84 16.39
N ASP A 100 5.76 11.09 15.95
CA ASP A 100 4.55 11.74 15.43
C ASP A 100 4.23 11.33 13.99
N VAL A 101 5.21 10.81 13.24
CA VAL A 101 4.98 10.32 11.87
C VAL A 101 4.36 8.92 11.97
N ARG A 102 3.08 8.83 11.59
CA ARG A 102 2.28 7.60 11.66
C ARG A 102 2.14 6.89 10.31
N THR A 103 2.35 7.62 9.22
CA THR A 103 2.43 7.15 7.83
C THR A 103 3.00 8.30 7.00
N GLY A 104 3.64 7.99 5.87
CA GLY A 104 3.96 8.91 4.80
C GLY A 104 3.25 8.55 3.50
N TRP A 105 2.16 7.77 3.56
CA TRP A 105 1.38 7.28 2.41
C TRP A 105 2.21 6.55 1.36
N PHE A 106 3.40 6.06 1.73
CA PHE A 106 4.40 5.56 0.80
C PHE A 106 4.76 6.58 -0.30
N LEU A 107 4.60 7.87 -0.07
CA LEU A 107 5.06 8.96 -0.95
C LEU A 107 6.54 9.29 -0.70
N GLY A 108 7.10 8.79 0.40
CA GLY A 108 8.50 8.96 0.77
C GLY A 108 8.77 10.17 1.65
N ASN A 109 10.03 10.55 1.70
CA ASN A 109 10.59 11.64 2.48
C ASN A 109 11.89 12.12 1.83
N ARG A 110 12.52 13.16 2.38
CA ARG A 110 13.77 13.74 1.82
C ARG A 110 14.96 12.77 1.73
N HIS A 111 14.93 11.63 2.41
CA HIS A 111 15.98 10.62 2.40
C HIS A 111 15.67 9.44 1.46
N CYS A 112 14.39 9.18 1.20
CA CYS A 112 13.92 8.09 0.34
C CYS A 112 12.65 8.56 -0.37
N GLU A 113 12.79 9.04 -1.60
CA GLU A 113 11.71 9.57 -2.42
C GLU A 113 10.98 8.42 -3.11
N LEU A 114 9.97 7.85 -2.43
CA LEU A 114 9.37 6.57 -2.87
C LEU A 114 8.66 6.64 -4.22
N LEU A 115 8.22 7.82 -4.65
CA LEU A 115 7.62 7.98 -5.98
C LEU A 115 8.60 7.59 -7.11
N SER A 116 9.89 7.91 -6.94
CA SER A 116 10.96 7.52 -7.88
C SER A 116 11.63 6.20 -7.51
N GLU A 117 11.72 5.87 -6.23
CA GLU A 117 12.44 4.68 -5.75
C GLU A 117 11.62 3.39 -5.79
N LEU A 118 10.32 3.43 -5.45
CA LEU A 118 9.54 2.21 -5.31
C LEU A 118 9.20 1.52 -6.63
N PRO A 119 8.89 2.21 -7.76
CA PRO A 119 8.64 1.54 -9.03
C PRO A 119 9.78 0.61 -9.50
N PRO A 120 11.06 1.04 -9.59
CA PRO A 120 12.14 0.15 -9.98
C PRO A 120 12.40 -0.96 -8.94
N ILE A 121 12.11 -0.71 -7.65
CA ILE A 121 12.18 -1.75 -6.62
C ILE A 121 11.12 -2.83 -6.82
N LEU A 122 9.87 -2.45 -7.13
CA LEU A 122 8.81 -3.40 -7.46
C LEU A 122 9.17 -4.21 -8.72
N ASP A 123 9.75 -3.57 -9.74
CA ASP A 123 10.21 -4.26 -10.95
C ASP A 123 11.34 -5.26 -10.64
N LYS A 124 12.29 -4.86 -9.79
CA LYS A 124 13.34 -5.76 -9.32
C LYS A 124 12.76 -6.95 -8.53
N LEU A 125 11.79 -6.70 -7.66
CA LEU A 125 11.13 -7.75 -6.87
C LEU A 125 10.39 -8.73 -7.78
N ASP A 126 9.63 -8.24 -8.77
CA ASP A 126 8.96 -9.11 -9.74
C ASP A 126 9.96 -9.98 -10.50
N ALA A 127 11.06 -9.40 -10.99
CA ALA A 127 12.10 -10.13 -11.69
C ALA A 127 12.73 -11.22 -10.81
N LEU A 128 13.06 -10.90 -9.56
CA LEU A 128 13.65 -11.86 -8.62
C LEU A 128 12.67 -12.94 -8.14
N LEU A 129 11.37 -12.64 -8.14
CA LEU A 129 10.31 -13.57 -7.75
C LEU A 129 9.73 -14.34 -8.93
N GLY A 130 10.09 -14.00 -10.17
CA GLY A 130 9.49 -14.54 -11.39
C GLY A 130 8.00 -14.23 -11.51
N SER A 131 7.59 -13.02 -11.10
CA SER A 131 6.18 -12.63 -11.06
C SER A 131 5.75 -11.88 -12.32
N GLU A 132 4.62 -12.29 -12.87
CA GLU A 132 4.01 -11.75 -14.10
C GLU A 132 2.80 -10.85 -13.82
N ARG A 133 2.26 -10.93 -12.60
CA ARG A 133 1.09 -10.18 -12.14
C ARG A 133 1.28 -9.70 -10.72
N ARG A 134 0.79 -8.49 -10.43
CA ARG A 134 0.73 -7.93 -9.08
C ARG A 134 -0.70 -7.87 -8.58
N LEU A 135 -0.88 -8.24 -7.30
CA LEU A 135 -2.05 -7.86 -6.51
C LEU A 135 -1.58 -6.92 -5.42
N LEU A 136 -1.92 -5.63 -5.52
CA LEU A 136 -1.57 -4.61 -4.55
C LEU A 136 -2.72 -4.45 -3.56
N TRP A 137 -2.40 -4.32 -2.28
CA TRP A 137 -3.39 -4.24 -1.23
C TRP A 137 -3.00 -3.25 -0.14
N GLY A 138 -4.00 -2.56 0.40
CA GLY A 138 -3.81 -1.78 1.62
C GLY A 138 -5.07 -1.07 2.10
N ASN A 139 -5.08 -0.77 3.39
CA ASN A 139 -6.11 0.04 4.03
C ASN A 139 -5.65 1.49 4.13
N SER A 140 -6.55 2.45 3.93
CA SER A 140 -6.31 3.87 4.19
C SER A 140 -5.05 4.37 3.46
N ALA A 141 -4.00 4.79 4.18
CA ALA A 141 -2.72 5.16 3.59
C ALA A 141 -2.07 4.06 2.74
N GLY A 142 -2.22 2.78 3.12
CA GLY A 142 -1.75 1.66 2.31
C GLY A 142 -2.58 1.46 1.04
N GLY A 143 -3.89 1.78 1.09
CA GLY A 143 -4.75 1.74 -0.09
C GLY A 143 -4.34 2.83 -1.10
N THR A 144 -3.94 4.00 -0.60
CA THR A 144 -3.35 5.08 -1.40
C THR A 144 -2.12 4.58 -2.17
N ALA A 145 -1.21 3.89 -1.48
CA ALA A 145 -0.01 3.30 -2.09
C ALA A 145 -0.36 2.21 -3.13
N ALA A 146 -1.29 1.31 -2.79
CA ALA A 146 -1.73 0.25 -3.70
C ALA A 146 -2.37 0.81 -4.98
N LEU A 147 -3.10 1.92 -4.90
CA LEU A 147 -3.58 2.64 -6.08
C LEU A 147 -2.44 3.32 -6.83
N ARG A 148 -1.53 4.01 -6.12
CA ARG A 148 -0.47 4.81 -6.73
C ARG A 148 0.49 3.98 -7.56
N TYR A 149 0.89 2.81 -7.07
CA TYR A 149 1.96 2.00 -7.64
C TYR A 149 1.47 0.87 -8.55
N ALA A 150 0.17 0.78 -8.79
CA ALA A 150 -0.39 -0.17 -9.76
C ALA A 150 -0.10 0.28 -11.19
N ARG A 151 0.24 -0.68 -12.05
CA ARG A 151 0.42 -0.49 -13.49
C ARG A 151 -0.74 -1.14 -14.25
N ASP A 152 -0.75 -0.96 -15.56
CA ASP A 152 -1.67 -1.69 -16.42
C ASP A 152 -1.48 -3.20 -16.26
N GLY A 153 -2.60 -3.92 -16.09
CA GLY A 153 -2.62 -5.37 -15.83
C GLY A 153 -2.48 -5.76 -14.36
N ASP A 154 -2.15 -4.83 -13.46
CA ASP A 154 -2.18 -5.08 -12.02
C ASP A 154 -3.61 -5.03 -11.47
N VAL A 155 -3.79 -5.61 -10.27
CA VAL A 155 -5.04 -5.51 -9.51
C VAL A 155 -4.79 -4.85 -8.16
N SER A 156 -5.55 -3.81 -7.83
CA SER A 156 -5.52 -3.16 -6.52
C SER A 156 -6.78 -3.46 -5.73
N VAL A 157 -6.64 -3.98 -4.50
CA VAL A 157 -7.73 -4.20 -3.55
C VAL A 157 -7.55 -3.27 -2.36
N VAL A 158 -8.38 -2.24 -2.28
CA VAL A 158 -8.15 -1.09 -1.39
C VAL A 158 -9.36 -0.77 -0.52
N MET A 159 -9.10 -0.34 0.71
CA MET A 159 -10.15 -0.07 1.71
C MET A 159 -10.03 1.37 2.19
N ASN A 160 -11.09 2.16 2.00
CA ASN A 160 -11.18 3.58 2.38
C ASN A 160 -9.91 4.41 2.07
N PRO A 161 -9.29 4.29 0.88
CA PRO A 161 -8.03 4.96 0.59
C PRO A 161 -8.16 6.49 0.65
N GLN A 162 -7.04 7.18 0.85
CA GLN A 162 -6.96 8.62 0.62
C GLN A 162 -6.59 8.83 -0.84
N VAL A 163 -7.42 9.54 -1.60
CA VAL A 163 -7.17 9.80 -3.03
C VAL A 163 -6.60 11.20 -3.21
N ILE A 164 -7.15 12.17 -2.49
CA ILE A 164 -6.73 13.56 -2.49
C ILE A 164 -6.26 13.90 -1.09
N LEU A 165 -4.96 13.80 -0.84
CA LEU A 165 -4.40 13.92 0.50
C LEU A 165 -4.67 15.30 1.13
N GLU A 166 -4.82 16.36 0.34
CA GLU A 166 -5.20 17.70 0.86
C GLU A 166 -6.59 17.72 1.53
N ARG A 167 -7.49 16.81 1.15
CA ARG A 167 -8.82 16.64 1.77
C ARG A 167 -8.79 15.75 3.01
N PHE A 168 -7.62 15.21 3.39
CA PHE A 168 -7.48 14.39 4.58
C PHE A 168 -7.13 15.23 5.82
N THR A 169 -7.24 14.64 7.01
CA THR A 169 -7.04 15.34 8.28
C THR A 169 -5.61 15.90 8.41
N TRP A 170 -5.50 17.23 8.46
CA TRP A 170 -4.21 17.94 8.53
C TRP A 170 -3.31 17.52 9.70
N GLY A 171 -3.90 17.16 10.85
CA GLY A 171 -3.14 16.64 12.01
C GLY A 171 -2.36 15.35 11.74
N ARG A 172 -2.70 14.60 10.67
CA ARG A 172 -1.93 13.42 10.22
C ARG A 172 -0.84 13.78 9.22
N ILE A 173 -1.11 14.76 8.37
CA ILE A 173 -0.23 15.19 7.28
C ILE A 173 0.92 16.05 7.81
N LYS A 174 0.62 16.99 8.71
CA LYS A 174 1.58 17.97 9.23
C LYS A 174 2.84 17.32 9.84
N PRO A 175 2.76 16.27 10.69
CA PRO A 175 3.96 15.61 11.19
C PRO A 175 4.83 15.02 10.08
N TRP A 176 4.22 14.36 9.08
CA TRP A 176 4.95 13.81 7.94
C TRP A 176 5.60 14.91 7.09
N ALA A 177 4.89 16.00 6.77
CA ALA A 177 5.49 17.10 6.02
C ALA A 177 6.66 17.76 6.78
N ARG A 178 6.50 17.98 8.10
CA ARG A 178 7.55 18.56 8.96
C ARG A 178 8.77 17.66 9.06
N HIS A 179 8.60 16.41 9.50
CA HIS A 179 9.72 15.50 9.80
C HIS A 179 10.23 14.78 8.56
N GLY A 180 9.36 14.46 7.60
CA GLY A 180 9.65 13.85 6.30
C GLY A 180 10.37 14.79 5.35
N TRP A 181 9.87 16.01 5.21
CA TRP A 181 10.29 16.91 4.14
C TRP A 181 10.86 18.24 4.62
N GLY A 182 11.01 18.42 5.94
CA GLY A 182 11.52 19.67 6.51
C GLY A 182 10.56 20.84 6.30
N ARG A 183 9.28 20.59 5.99
CA ARG A 183 8.26 21.62 5.74
C ARG A 183 7.50 21.91 7.03
N ALA A 184 8.12 22.70 7.91
CA ALA A 184 7.52 23.09 9.18
C ALA A 184 6.42 24.15 9.01
N ASP A 185 6.55 24.99 7.98
CA ASP A 185 5.55 25.96 7.55
C ASP A 185 4.34 25.27 6.89
N ASN A 186 3.13 25.76 7.19
CA ASN A 186 1.89 25.16 6.71
C ASN A 186 1.73 25.32 5.20
N ASP A 187 2.10 26.46 4.63
CA ASP A 187 1.90 26.72 3.19
C ASP A 187 2.85 25.85 2.35
N ALA A 188 4.11 25.77 2.77
CA ALA A 188 5.08 24.88 2.14
C ALA A 188 4.69 23.39 2.28
N ALA A 189 4.14 22.99 3.42
CA ALA A 189 3.63 21.63 3.63
C ALA A 189 2.40 21.33 2.76
N ARG A 190 1.48 22.29 2.61
CA ARG A 190 0.31 22.14 1.74
C ARG A 190 0.68 22.12 0.27
N ALA A 191 1.65 22.93 -0.15
CA ALA A 191 2.19 22.90 -1.52
C ALA A 191 2.74 21.52 -1.87
N LEU A 192 3.60 20.96 -0.99
CA LEU A 192 4.09 19.59 -1.13
C LEU A 192 2.92 18.59 -1.30
N VAL A 193 1.93 18.64 -0.40
CA VAL A 193 0.79 17.69 -0.43
C VAL A 193 -0.02 17.82 -1.72
N ARG A 194 -0.20 19.03 -2.24
CA ARG A 194 -0.86 19.25 -3.53
C ARG A 194 -0.04 18.68 -4.69
N ASP A 195 1.27 18.76 -4.62
CA ASP A 195 2.14 18.33 -5.72
C ASP A 195 2.19 16.80 -5.85
N ILE A 196 2.24 16.08 -4.72
CA ILE A 196 2.48 14.62 -4.73
C ILE A 196 1.36 13.76 -4.14
N GLY A 197 0.32 14.37 -3.58
CA GLY A 197 -0.73 13.67 -2.81
C GLY A 197 -2.08 13.53 -3.50
N ASP A 198 -2.18 13.80 -4.81
CA ASP A 198 -3.44 13.78 -5.54
C ASP A 198 -3.43 12.72 -6.66
N LEU A 199 -4.13 11.61 -6.41
CA LEU A 199 -4.25 10.51 -7.36
C LEU A 199 -5.19 10.83 -8.53
N THR A 200 -6.00 11.89 -8.47
CA THR A 200 -6.94 12.23 -9.57
C THR A 200 -6.24 12.86 -10.76
N ARG A 201 -5.05 13.45 -10.57
CA ARG A 201 -4.23 14.07 -11.63
C ARG A 201 -3.57 13.05 -12.54
N ASP A 202 -3.31 11.86 -12.00
CA ASP A 202 -2.79 10.70 -12.72
C ASP A 202 -3.57 9.48 -12.21
N PRO A 203 -4.79 9.22 -12.72
CA PRO A 203 -5.65 8.19 -12.18
C PRO A 203 -4.98 6.81 -12.15
N PRO A 204 -5.21 6.01 -11.10
CA PRO A 204 -4.68 4.65 -10.98
C PRO A 204 -4.98 3.77 -12.20
N LYS A 205 -4.01 2.92 -12.53
CA LYS A 205 -4.04 1.99 -13.65
C LYS A 205 -4.48 0.59 -13.22
N GLY A 206 -4.80 -0.25 -14.20
CA GLY A 206 -5.23 -1.63 -13.95
C GLY A 206 -6.64 -1.75 -13.38
N ARG A 207 -6.91 -2.91 -12.77
CA ARG A 207 -8.21 -3.22 -12.14
C ARG A 207 -8.21 -2.77 -10.69
N ILE A 208 -9.31 -2.18 -10.25
CA ILE A 208 -9.46 -1.65 -8.89
C ILE A 208 -10.68 -2.30 -8.24
N VAL A 209 -10.48 -2.95 -7.10
CA VAL A 209 -11.54 -3.31 -6.15
C VAL A 209 -11.50 -2.31 -5.01
N TYR A 210 -12.46 -1.38 -5.03
CA TYR A 210 -12.57 -0.28 -4.08
C TYR A 210 -13.62 -0.61 -3.02
N CYS A 211 -13.18 -0.82 -1.79
CA CYS A 211 -14.05 -1.08 -0.65
C CYS A 211 -14.20 0.21 0.17
N GLN A 212 -15.44 0.67 0.36
CA GLN A 212 -15.73 1.91 1.07
C GLN A 212 -16.78 1.70 2.14
N ASN A 213 -16.48 2.15 3.37
CA ASN A 213 -17.47 2.23 4.42
C ASN A 213 -18.45 3.36 4.11
N VAL A 214 -19.74 3.09 4.18
CA VAL A 214 -20.79 4.07 3.85
C VAL A 214 -20.87 5.24 4.82
N HIS A 215 -20.42 5.05 6.07
CA HIS A 215 -20.44 6.08 7.12
C HIS A 215 -19.13 6.89 7.22
N ASP A 216 -18.25 6.77 6.22
CA ASP A 216 -16.96 7.41 6.20
C ASP A 216 -16.98 8.63 5.25
N ALA A 217 -16.48 9.77 5.73
CA ALA A 217 -16.37 11.01 4.94
C ALA A 217 -15.56 10.80 3.64
N HIS A 218 -14.73 9.76 3.59
CA HIS A 218 -13.97 9.36 2.41
C HIS A 218 -14.86 9.03 1.19
N VAL A 219 -16.16 8.77 1.38
CA VAL A 219 -17.11 8.65 0.25
C VAL A 219 -17.07 9.91 -0.62
N GLU A 220 -17.24 11.08 -0.01
CA GLU A 220 -17.28 12.37 -0.71
C GLU A 220 -15.88 12.93 -0.97
N ASP A 221 -14.96 12.77 -0.01
CA ASP A 221 -13.64 13.38 -0.09
C ASP A 221 -12.67 12.64 -1.04
N HIS A 222 -12.90 11.34 -1.29
CA HIS A 222 -11.94 10.48 -1.99
C HIS A 222 -12.58 9.57 -3.04
N LEU A 223 -13.61 8.79 -2.70
CA LEU A 223 -14.26 7.88 -3.65
C LEU A 223 -14.89 8.65 -4.81
N ALA A 224 -15.76 9.63 -4.52
CA ALA A 224 -16.46 10.38 -5.56
C ALA A 224 -15.49 11.09 -6.54
N PRO A 225 -14.45 11.82 -6.08
CA PRO A 225 -13.45 12.40 -7.00
C PRO A 225 -12.67 11.37 -7.82
N LEU A 226 -12.30 10.22 -7.23
CA LEU A 226 -11.62 9.15 -7.97
C LEU A 226 -12.54 8.57 -9.04
N ALA A 227 -13.79 8.28 -8.69
CA ALA A 227 -14.77 7.72 -9.62
C ALA A 227 -15.02 8.68 -10.80
N GLN A 228 -15.12 9.98 -10.51
CA GLN A 228 -15.21 11.02 -11.54
C GLN A 228 -13.98 11.02 -12.46
N ALA A 229 -12.77 10.99 -11.90
CA ALA A 229 -11.53 10.99 -12.69
C ALA A 229 -11.35 9.71 -13.54
N LEU A 230 -11.89 8.57 -13.07
CA LEU A 230 -11.89 7.30 -13.80
C LEU A 230 -13.05 7.17 -14.80
N GLY A 231 -14.07 8.03 -14.71
CA GLY A 231 -15.30 7.93 -15.51
C GLY A 231 -16.16 6.71 -15.14
N VAL A 232 -16.17 6.31 -13.86
CA VAL A 232 -16.89 5.13 -13.35
C VAL A 232 -17.99 5.51 -12.36
N SER A 233 -18.91 4.59 -12.11
CA SER A 233 -20.04 4.80 -11.21
C SER A 233 -19.63 4.80 -9.72
N THR A 234 -20.30 5.63 -8.92
CA THR A 234 -20.28 5.56 -7.45
C THR A 234 -21.36 4.65 -6.86
N ALA A 235 -22.14 3.97 -7.72
CA ALA A 235 -23.02 2.88 -7.29
C ALA A 235 -22.23 1.56 -7.12
N PRO A 236 -22.54 0.72 -6.14
CA PRO A 236 -21.94 -0.61 -6.01
C PRO A 236 -22.10 -1.43 -7.30
N GLY A 237 -21.04 -2.13 -7.71
CA GLY A 237 -21.03 -2.90 -8.95
C GLY A 237 -19.62 -3.25 -9.41
N ASP A 238 -19.51 -3.98 -10.53
CA ASP A 238 -18.23 -4.33 -11.17
C ASP A 238 -18.37 -4.15 -12.69
N ASP A 239 -17.64 -3.20 -13.27
CA ASP A 239 -17.59 -2.97 -14.72
C ASP A 239 -16.41 -3.70 -15.41
N GLY A 240 -15.66 -4.51 -14.66
CA GLY A 240 -14.46 -5.20 -15.10
C GLY A 240 -13.17 -4.44 -14.79
N ARG A 241 -13.16 -3.12 -14.90
CA ARG A 241 -12.02 -2.27 -14.51
C ARG A 241 -12.14 -1.79 -13.07
N PHE A 242 -13.32 -1.39 -12.65
CA PHE A 242 -13.61 -0.85 -11.34
C PHE A 242 -14.75 -1.63 -10.69
N ARG A 243 -14.47 -2.19 -9.52
CA ARG A 243 -15.45 -2.84 -8.65
C ARG A 243 -15.62 -2.02 -7.38
N LEU A 244 -16.78 -1.44 -7.18
CA LEU A 244 -17.13 -0.72 -5.96
C LEU A 244 -17.93 -1.62 -5.03
N ILE A 245 -17.42 -1.74 -3.79
CA ILE A 245 -18.08 -2.42 -2.69
C ILE A 245 -18.36 -1.39 -1.60
N LEU A 246 -19.63 -1.09 -1.38
CA LEU A 246 -20.07 -0.29 -0.24
C LEU A 246 -20.52 -1.23 0.87
N GLY A 247 -20.01 -1.03 2.09
CA GLY A 247 -20.40 -1.80 3.26
C GLY A 247 -20.63 -0.91 4.47
N ASP A 248 -21.44 -1.39 5.41
CA ASP A 248 -21.53 -0.81 6.74
C ASP A 248 -20.60 -1.58 7.67
N TRP A 249 -19.43 -0.99 7.97
CA TRP A 249 -18.44 -1.58 8.87
C TRP A 249 -18.31 -0.79 10.18
N GLY A 250 -19.33 0.00 10.52
CA GLY A 250 -19.39 0.85 11.70
C GLY A 250 -19.34 2.34 11.38
N LYS A 251 -19.60 3.19 12.38
CA LYS A 251 -19.63 4.65 12.19
C LYS A 251 -18.22 5.23 12.07
N GLY A 252 -17.95 5.99 11.01
CA GLY A 252 -16.66 6.67 10.77
C GLY A 252 -15.68 5.84 9.94
N HIS A 253 -14.38 6.09 10.11
CA HIS A 253 -13.32 5.52 9.27
C HIS A 253 -12.91 4.09 9.69
N PHE A 254 -13.82 3.14 9.51
CA PHE A 254 -13.57 1.71 9.76
C PHE A 254 -13.40 0.92 8.45
N PRO A 255 -12.33 0.13 8.31
CA PRO A 255 -12.20 -0.79 7.19
C PRO A 255 -13.13 -2.00 7.37
N PRO A 256 -13.37 -2.80 6.31
CA PRO A 256 -14.01 -4.11 6.47
C PRO A 256 -13.26 -4.98 7.50
N PRO A 257 -13.92 -5.95 8.16
CA PRO A 257 -13.23 -6.96 8.96
C PRO A 257 -12.12 -7.66 8.18
N SER A 258 -11.08 -8.15 8.87
CA SER A 258 -9.91 -8.74 8.21
C SER A 258 -10.27 -9.97 7.38
N GLU A 259 -11.26 -10.74 7.81
CA GLU A 259 -11.80 -11.89 7.09
C GLU A 259 -12.43 -11.46 5.77
N THR A 260 -13.28 -10.45 5.79
CA THR A 260 -13.89 -9.85 4.59
C THR A 260 -12.85 -9.27 3.63
N GLN A 261 -11.81 -8.61 4.15
CA GLN A 261 -10.70 -8.14 3.32
C GLN A 261 -9.96 -9.32 2.65
N ALA A 262 -9.74 -10.41 3.38
CA ALA A 262 -9.10 -11.61 2.85
C ALA A 262 -9.95 -12.29 1.77
N GLU A 263 -11.28 -12.26 1.89
CA GLU A 263 -12.22 -12.77 0.88
C GLU A 263 -12.09 -12.00 -0.45
N PHE A 264 -12.13 -10.67 -0.41
CA PHE A 264 -11.98 -9.84 -1.61
C PHE A 264 -10.63 -10.05 -2.30
N VAL A 265 -9.56 -10.13 -1.50
CA VAL A 265 -8.21 -10.42 -2.01
C VAL A 265 -8.14 -11.84 -2.58
N ALA A 266 -8.79 -12.82 -1.95
CA ALA A 266 -8.80 -14.20 -2.44
C ALA A 266 -9.54 -14.34 -3.78
N GLU A 267 -10.64 -13.60 -3.98
CA GLU A 267 -11.38 -13.57 -5.24
C GLU A 267 -10.50 -13.05 -6.40
N GLU A 268 -9.85 -11.90 -6.22
CA GLU A 268 -8.97 -11.34 -7.25
C GLU A 268 -7.70 -12.17 -7.45
N ALA A 269 -7.18 -12.78 -6.39
CA ALA A 269 -6.09 -13.72 -6.52
C ALA A 269 -6.46 -14.96 -7.34
N ALA A 270 -7.75 -15.34 -7.42
CA ALA A 270 -8.20 -16.47 -8.22
C ALA A 270 -8.23 -16.08 -9.69
N ARG A 271 -8.66 -14.83 -9.96
CA ARG A 271 -8.69 -14.24 -11.29
C ARG A 271 -7.30 -14.11 -11.90
N ILE A 272 -6.29 -13.68 -11.13
CA ILE A 272 -4.91 -13.54 -11.66
C ILE A 272 -4.12 -14.85 -11.68
N GLY A 273 -4.45 -15.81 -10.81
CA GLY A 273 -3.75 -17.10 -10.73
C GLY A 273 -4.28 -18.17 -11.69
N GLY A 274 -5.47 -17.96 -12.27
CA GLY A 274 -6.05 -18.84 -13.27
C GLY A 274 -5.70 -18.40 -14.69
N GLY A 275 -4.77 -19.08 -15.33
CA GLY A 275 -4.70 -19.08 -16.79
C GLY A 275 -5.94 -19.76 -17.36
N GLY A 276 -6.78 -19.03 -18.10
CA GLY A 276 -7.92 -19.56 -18.85
C GLY A 276 -9.26 -19.45 -18.13
N GLY A 277 -10.23 -18.79 -18.79
CA GLY A 277 -11.62 -18.75 -18.35
C GLY A 277 -12.21 -20.14 -18.11
N GLY A 278 -13.10 -20.26 -17.11
CA GLY A 278 -13.86 -21.50 -16.95
C GLY A 278 -14.56 -21.76 -15.62
N TRP A 279 -14.32 -21.01 -14.55
CA TRP A 279 -14.82 -21.42 -13.21
C TRP A 279 -15.97 -20.59 -12.61
N LEU A 280 -16.41 -19.51 -13.26
CA LEU A 280 -17.48 -18.63 -12.75
C LEU A 280 -18.88 -18.92 -13.31
N ARG A 281 -19.12 -20.07 -13.95
CA ARG A 281 -20.45 -20.46 -14.49
C ARG A 281 -21.27 -21.43 -13.63
N ARG A 282 -20.99 -21.61 -12.34
CA ARG A 282 -21.68 -22.65 -11.54
C ARG A 282 -22.42 -22.23 -10.27
N TRP A 283 -22.70 -20.95 -10.06
CA TRP A 283 -23.47 -20.52 -8.86
C TRP A 283 -24.63 -19.57 -9.13
N PHE A 284 -25.13 -19.50 -10.36
CA PHE A 284 -26.44 -18.90 -10.69
C PHE A 284 -27.08 -19.66 -11.86
N GLY A 285 -27.48 -20.90 -11.58
CA GLY A 285 -28.35 -21.73 -12.41
C GLY A 285 -29.31 -22.49 -11.52
#